data_AF-A0A1H4V3Z8-F1
#
_entry.id   AF-A0A1H4V3Z8-F1
#
_cell.length_a   1.000
_cell.length_b   1.000
_cell.length_c   1.000
_cell.angle_alpha   90.00
_cell.angle_beta   90.00
_cell.angle_gamma   90.00
#
_symmetry.space_group_name_H-M   'P 1'
#
loop_
_entity.id
_entity.type
_entity.pdbx_description
1 polymer ?
#
loop_
_entity_poly.entity_id
_entity_poly.type
_entity_poly.pdbx_seq_one_letter_code
_entity_poly.pdbx_strand_id
1 'polypeptide(L)'
;MCGRYASSRQPDDLVEEFEVVESRIAAPLAADYNVAPTKEVYAVVERPPSRGSDEPAQRQLRVLTWGLVPSWAKDPSIGNRMINARMETVAEKPAYRKAFATRRALLPADGYFEWYPTSQTNARGKPVKQPFFIRPKDGGVLAMAGLYEIWRDPAKGEDDPDRFRWTCTVLTTEAEDELGHIHDRMPLMVERERWHEWLDPTTPGDTRLLVPAAPGRLEAYAVPTLVSNVRNNGPELVEPLPVSDEGQTP
;
A
#
# COMPACT_ATOMS: atom_id res chain seq x y z
N MET A 1 11.44 -2.34 2.69
CA MET A 1 10.45 -1.41 3.31
C MET A 1 9.76 -0.77 2.12
N CYS A 2 8.52 -1.14 1.84
CA CYS A 2 7.81 -0.68 0.65
C CYS A 2 7.50 0.82 0.75
N GLY A 3 8.29 1.64 0.06
CA GLY A 3 8.17 3.09 0.01
C GLY A 3 7.82 3.65 -1.36
N ARG A 4 7.50 2.78 -2.33
CA ARG A 4 7.03 3.17 -3.66
C ARG A 4 6.20 2.08 -4.31
N TYR A 5 5.11 2.45 -4.98
CA TYR A 5 4.33 1.54 -5.79
C TYR A 5 3.67 2.26 -6.98
N ALA A 6 3.04 1.50 -7.87
CA ALA A 6 2.26 2.03 -8.98
C ALA A 6 0.76 1.77 -8.75
N SER A 7 -0.07 2.75 -9.05
CA SER A 7 -1.54 2.68 -9.00
C SER A 7 -2.10 3.48 -10.17
N SER A 8 -2.32 2.80 -11.29
CA SER A 8 -2.75 3.39 -12.57
C SER A 8 -4.16 3.02 -12.99
N ARG A 9 -4.79 2.08 -12.29
CA ARG A 9 -6.15 1.58 -12.58
C ARG A 9 -7.23 2.63 -12.37
N GLN A 10 -8.27 2.56 -13.18
CA GLN A 10 -9.44 3.42 -13.04
C GLN A 10 -10.30 2.97 -11.84
N PRO A 11 -11.04 3.89 -11.20
CA PRO A 11 -11.87 3.54 -10.06
C PRO A 11 -12.96 2.52 -10.41
N ASP A 12 -13.49 2.53 -11.64
CA ASP A 12 -14.53 1.59 -12.07
C ASP A 12 -13.98 0.16 -12.12
N ASP A 13 -12.74 -0.03 -12.62
CA ASP A 13 -12.06 -1.33 -12.60
C ASP A 13 -11.87 -1.82 -11.17
N LEU A 14 -11.52 -0.92 -10.24
CA LEU A 14 -11.37 -1.25 -8.83
C LEU A 14 -12.72 -1.56 -8.15
N VAL A 15 -13.79 -0.89 -8.56
CA VAL A 15 -15.14 -1.16 -8.05
C VAL A 15 -15.59 -2.56 -8.43
N GLU A 16 -15.38 -2.93 -9.70
CA GLU A 16 -15.69 -4.28 -10.18
C GLU A 16 -14.80 -5.33 -9.52
N GLU A 17 -13.48 -5.15 -9.57
CA GLU A 17 -12.48 -6.13 -9.11
C GLU A 17 -12.63 -6.46 -7.62
N PHE A 18 -12.87 -5.45 -6.78
CA PHE A 18 -13.01 -5.61 -5.34
C PHE A 18 -14.47 -5.73 -4.89
N GLU A 19 -15.43 -5.83 -5.80
CA GLU A 19 -16.88 -5.93 -5.51
C GLU A 19 -17.34 -4.80 -4.55
N VAL A 20 -16.93 -3.58 -4.85
CA VAL A 20 -17.27 -2.41 -4.03
C VAL A 20 -18.76 -2.13 -4.16
N VAL A 21 -19.45 -2.04 -3.03
CA VAL A 21 -20.88 -1.71 -2.97
C VAL A 21 -21.10 -0.21 -3.15
N GLU A 22 -20.21 0.60 -2.58
CA GLU A 22 -20.37 2.05 -2.58
C GLU A 22 -19.04 2.79 -2.83
N SER A 23 -18.93 3.46 -3.98
CA SER A 23 -17.81 4.37 -4.23
C SER A 23 -18.05 5.71 -3.54
N ARG A 24 -17.12 6.12 -2.67
CA ARG A 24 -17.16 7.38 -1.89
C ARG A 24 -16.08 8.36 -2.32
N ILE A 25 -15.59 8.23 -3.55
CA ILE A 25 -14.57 9.12 -4.10
C ILE A 25 -15.25 10.40 -4.65
N ALA A 26 -14.64 11.56 -4.39
CA ALA A 26 -15.15 12.84 -4.92
C ALA A 26 -14.76 13.06 -6.39
N ALA A 27 -13.56 12.60 -6.75
CA ALA A 27 -13.02 12.64 -8.10
C ALA A 27 -12.06 11.45 -8.29
N PRO A 28 -11.88 10.96 -9.54
CA PRO A 28 -10.86 9.97 -9.83
C PRO A 28 -9.46 10.55 -9.61
N LEU A 29 -8.55 9.71 -9.13
CA LEU A 29 -7.13 9.99 -9.11
C LEU A 29 -6.57 9.79 -10.52
N ALA A 30 -5.59 10.60 -10.90
CA ALA A 30 -4.83 10.35 -12.12
C ALA A 30 -3.98 9.08 -11.95
N ALA A 31 -3.69 8.39 -13.05
CA ALA A 31 -2.75 7.28 -13.03
C ALA A 31 -1.39 7.70 -12.46
N ASP A 32 -0.87 6.94 -11.49
CA ASP A 32 0.37 7.24 -10.81
C ASP A 32 1.28 5.99 -10.82
N TYR A 33 2.26 6.00 -11.71
CA TYR A 33 3.26 4.95 -11.85
C TYR A 33 4.40 5.08 -10.83
N ASN A 34 4.34 6.07 -9.93
CA ASN A 34 5.38 6.37 -8.97
C ASN A 34 4.81 6.95 -7.66
N VAL A 35 3.85 6.23 -7.06
CA VAL A 35 3.17 6.62 -5.83
C VAL A 35 4.18 6.65 -4.69
N ALA A 36 4.46 7.85 -4.17
CA ALA A 36 5.32 8.08 -3.02
C ALA A 36 4.48 8.32 -1.75
N PRO A 37 5.06 8.17 -0.55
CA PRO A 37 4.45 8.60 0.69
C PRO A 37 3.82 10.00 0.61
N THR A 38 2.78 10.22 1.38
CA THR A 38 1.96 11.45 1.48
C THR A 38 1.06 11.74 0.29
N LYS A 39 1.15 10.98 -0.81
CA LYS A 39 0.18 11.05 -1.90
C LYS A 39 -1.18 10.47 -1.49
N GLU A 40 -2.21 10.90 -2.19
CA GLU A 40 -3.54 10.29 -2.14
C GLU A 40 -3.56 9.00 -2.95
N VAL A 41 -4.25 7.99 -2.42
CA VAL A 41 -4.28 6.64 -2.97
C VAL A 41 -5.67 6.03 -2.80
N TYR A 42 -6.05 5.13 -3.69
CA TYR A 42 -7.26 4.35 -3.50
C TYR A 42 -7.11 3.36 -2.34
N ALA A 43 -8.16 3.21 -1.56
CA ALA A 43 -8.28 2.18 -0.54
C ALA A 43 -9.68 1.56 -0.59
N VAL A 44 -9.72 0.25 -0.53
CA VAL A 44 -10.95 -0.51 -0.32
C VAL A 44 -11.05 -0.79 1.17
N VAL A 45 -12.17 -0.38 1.78
CA VAL A 45 -12.43 -0.55 3.20
C VAL A 45 -13.83 -1.12 3.38
N GLU A 46 -14.07 -1.78 4.51
CA GLU A 46 -15.44 -2.13 4.91
C GLU A 46 -15.83 -1.32 6.14
N ARG A 47 -17.01 -0.70 6.08
CA ARG A 47 -17.49 0.24 7.08
C ARG A 47 -18.79 -0.26 7.68
N PRO A 48 -18.90 -0.35 9.02
CA PRO A 48 -20.19 -0.59 9.64
C PRO A 48 -21.16 0.55 9.28
N PRO A 49 -22.47 0.28 9.28
CA PRO A 49 -23.48 1.29 8.98
C PRO A 49 -23.46 2.43 10.01
N SER A 50 -24.16 3.52 9.71
CA SER A 50 -24.39 4.58 10.70
C SER A 50 -25.05 4.03 11.96
N ARG A 51 -24.72 4.61 13.11
CA ARG A 51 -25.23 4.16 14.42
C ARG A 51 -26.77 4.15 14.41
N GLY A 52 -27.36 2.99 14.69
CA GLY A 52 -28.81 2.80 14.72
C GLY A 52 -29.42 2.33 13.40
N SER A 53 -28.60 2.06 12.38
CA SER A 53 -29.02 1.30 11.19
C SER A 53 -28.70 -0.19 11.38
N ASP A 54 -29.62 -1.03 10.93
CA ASP A 54 -29.48 -2.51 10.89
C ASP A 54 -28.89 -3.00 9.56
N GLU A 55 -28.45 -2.08 8.68
CA GLU A 55 -27.80 -2.46 7.42
C GLU A 55 -26.47 -3.18 7.66
N PRO A 56 -26.07 -4.11 6.76
CA PRO A 56 -24.75 -4.73 6.86
C PRO A 56 -23.63 -3.71 6.66
N ALA A 57 -22.41 -4.08 7.08
CA ALA A 57 -21.24 -3.31 6.74
C ALA A 57 -21.08 -3.25 5.21
N GLN A 58 -20.66 -2.09 4.70
CA GLN A 58 -20.55 -1.86 3.25
C GLN A 58 -19.08 -1.75 2.85
N ARG A 59 -18.71 -2.49 1.79
CA ARG A 59 -17.42 -2.37 1.12
C ARG A 59 -17.42 -1.10 0.28
N GLN A 60 -16.44 -0.24 0.53
CA GLN A 60 -16.33 1.10 -0.03
C GLN A 60 -14.99 1.33 -0.70
N LEU A 61 -15.01 2.01 -1.84
CA LEU A 61 -13.81 2.62 -2.44
C LEU A 61 -13.69 4.05 -1.91
N ARG A 62 -12.51 4.40 -1.40
CA ARG A 62 -12.19 5.72 -0.86
C ARG A 62 -10.82 6.21 -1.33
N VAL A 63 -10.61 7.52 -1.23
CA VAL A 63 -9.30 8.16 -1.39
C VAL A 63 -8.73 8.47 0.00
N LEU A 64 -7.52 8.00 0.27
CA LEU A 64 -6.81 8.13 1.55
C LEU A 64 -5.41 8.72 1.31
N THR A 65 -4.86 9.45 2.29
CA THR A 65 -3.45 9.86 2.25
C THR A 65 -2.54 8.76 2.79
N TRP A 66 -1.52 8.36 2.02
CA TRP A 66 -0.56 7.35 2.47
C TRP A 66 0.45 7.92 3.49
N GLY A 67 0.28 7.54 4.75
CA GLY A 67 1.01 8.06 5.91
C GLY A 67 0.06 8.21 7.08
N LEU A 68 -0.12 7.14 7.85
CA LEU A 68 -1.17 7.05 8.87
C LEU A 68 -0.97 8.08 9.97
N VAL A 69 -2.04 8.83 10.28
CA VAL A 69 -2.07 9.77 11.40
C VAL A 69 -2.92 9.17 12.51
N PRO A 70 -2.32 8.76 13.65
CA PRO A 70 -3.08 8.20 14.75
C PRO A 70 -4.08 9.22 15.30
N SER A 71 -5.24 8.75 15.73
CA SER A 71 -6.32 9.61 16.26
C SER A 71 -5.92 10.54 17.42
N TRP A 72 -4.86 10.23 18.17
CA TRP A 72 -4.34 11.04 19.27
C TRP A 72 -3.28 12.07 18.85
N ALA A 73 -2.83 12.05 17.59
CA ALA A 73 -1.79 12.94 17.12
C ALA A 73 -2.28 14.40 17.12
N LYS A 74 -1.40 15.32 17.53
CA LYS A 74 -1.66 16.76 17.47
C LYS A 74 -1.23 17.39 16.15
N ASP A 75 -0.31 16.73 15.44
CA ASP A 75 0.30 17.18 14.20
C ASP A 75 0.25 16.04 13.17
N PRO A 76 -0.34 16.26 11.97
CA PRO A 76 -0.44 15.25 10.93
C PRO A 76 0.93 14.87 10.33
N SER A 77 1.98 15.66 10.54
CA SER A 77 3.34 15.37 10.03
C SER A 77 3.92 14.05 10.54
N ILE A 78 3.39 13.51 11.66
CA ILE A 78 3.75 12.18 12.15
C ILE A 78 3.50 11.08 11.10
N GLY A 79 2.51 11.28 10.22
CA GLY A 79 2.16 10.38 9.12
C GLY A 79 3.33 10.10 8.16
N ASN A 80 4.25 11.06 7.99
CA ASN A 80 5.44 10.91 7.16
C ASN A 80 6.36 9.76 7.61
N ARG A 81 6.23 9.33 8.87
CA ARG A 81 7.00 8.22 9.47
C ARG A 81 6.16 6.96 9.69
N MET A 82 4.88 6.98 9.32
CA MET A 82 3.90 5.91 9.56
C MET A 82 3.36 5.32 8.25
N ILE A 83 4.21 5.30 7.22
CA ILE A 83 3.89 4.77 5.89
C ILE A 83 3.81 3.24 5.87
N ASN A 84 4.50 2.57 6.78
CA ASN A 84 4.45 1.13 6.96
C ASN A 84 4.22 0.74 8.43
N ALA A 85 3.53 -0.38 8.63
CA ALA A 85 3.40 -1.08 9.90
C ALA A 85 3.95 -2.50 9.77
N ARG A 86 4.64 -3.00 10.80
CA ARG A 86 5.18 -4.36 10.82
C ARG A 86 4.12 -5.33 11.33
N MET A 87 3.81 -6.38 10.57
CA MET A 87 2.78 -7.36 10.95
C MET A 87 3.01 -7.95 12.36
N GLU A 88 4.26 -8.18 12.74
CA GLU A 88 4.65 -8.81 14.01
C GLU A 88 4.30 -7.96 15.23
N THR A 89 4.13 -6.64 15.06
CA THR A 89 3.89 -5.71 16.17
C THR A 89 2.63 -4.86 15.98
N VAL A 90 1.90 -5.03 14.88
CA VAL A 90 0.77 -4.16 14.50
C VAL A 90 -0.37 -4.22 15.53
N ALA A 91 -0.58 -5.40 16.13
CA ALA A 91 -1.60 -5.62 17.17
C ALA A 91 -1.24 -5.01 18.53
N GLU A 92 0.03 -4.67 18.77
CA GLU A 92 0.52 -4.21 20.08
C GLU A 92 0.76 -2.70 20.10
N LYS A 93 1.28 -2.14 19.00
CA LYS A 93 1.75 -0.75 18.94
C LYS A 93 0.57 0.23 19.09
N PRO A 94 0.66 1.22 20.00
CA PRO A 94 -0.42 2.20 20.23
C PRO A 94 -0.86 2.97 18.98
N ALA A 95 0.04 3.18 18.02
CA ALA A 95 -0.25 3.84 16.75
C ALA A 95 -1.17 3.01 15.83
N TYR A 96 -1.17 1.68 15.97
CA TYR A 96 -1.81 0.77 14.99
C TYR A 96 -2.87 -0.14 15.59
N ARG A 97 -2.73 -0.58 16.85
CA ARG A 97 -3.59 -1.62 17.46
C ARG A 97 -5.10 -1.37 17.33
N LYS A 98 -5.52 -0.11 17.48
CA LYS A 98 -6.95 0.27 17.35
C LYS A 98 -7.43 0.21 15.89
N ALA A 99 -6.55 0.59 14.95
CA ALA A 99 -6.85 0.52 13.53
C ALA A 99 -6.82 -0.92 13.03
N PHE A 100 -5.86 -1.73 13.46
CA PHE A 100 -5.83 -3.17 13.18
C PHE A 100 -7.10 -3.89 13.64
N ALA A 101 -7.65 -3.48 14.79
CA ALA A 101 -8.87 -4.06 15.29
C ALA A 101 -10.08 -3.86 14.34
N THR A 102 -10.29 -2.66 13.78
CA THR A 102 -11.60 -2.32 13.17
C THR A 102 -11.52 -1.47 11.91
N ARG A 103 -10.32 -1.11 11.47
CA ARG A 103 -10.06 -0.19 10.37
C ARG A 103 -8.98 -0.76 9.45
N ARG A 104 -9.23 -1.96 8.95
CA ARG A 104 -8.41 -2.63 7.94
C ARG A 104 -8.82 -2.17 6.54
N ALA A 105 -7.87 -2.15 5.63
CA ALA A 105 -8.01 -1.69 4.26
C ALA A 105 -7.25 -2.63 3.32
N LEU A 106 -7.69 -2.73 2.08
CA LEU A 106 -6.86 -3.18 0.97
C LEU A 106 -6.41 -1.94 0.19
N LEU A 107 -5.11 -1.87 -0.12
CA LEU A 107 -4.53 -0.80 -0.91
C LEU A 107 -4.17 -1.39 -2.28
N PRO A 108 -4.98 -1.12 -3.33
CA PRO A 108 -4.75 -1.65 -4.67
C PRO A 108 -3.49 -1.07 -5.30
N ALA A 109 -2.68 -1.93 -5.92
CA ALA A 109 -1.49 -1.53 -6.66
C ALA A 109 -1.30 -2.39 -7.92
N ASP A 110 -0.68 -1.82 -8.94
CA ASP A 110 -0.22 -2.55 -10.11
C ASP A 110 1.02 -3.41 -9.79
N GLY A 111 1.82 -2.90 -8.86
CA GLY A 111 3.07 -3.49 -8.39
C GLY A 111 3.77 -2.51 -7.45
N TYR A 112 4.80 -2.97 -6.76
CA TYR A 112 5.63 -2.13 -5.89
C TYR A 112 7.09 -2.16 -6.34
N PHE A 113 7.86 -1.15 -5.91
CA PHE A 113 9.28 -1.07 -6.23
C PHE A 113 10.14 -1.41 -5.02
N GLU A 114 11.22 -2.15 -5.26
CA GLU A 114 12.32 -2.34 -4.32
C GLU A 114 13.66 -2.04 -5.00
N TRP A 115 14.64 -1.59 -4.22
CA TRP A 115 15.94 -1.12 -4.72
C TRP A 115 17.08 -1.98 -4.20
N TYR A 116 17.62 -2.81 -5.08
CA TYR A 116 18.68 -3.75 -4.76
C TYR A 116 20.06 -3.10 -4.97
N PRO A 117 21.01 -3.24 -4.02
CA PRO A 117 22.37 -2.75 -4.23
C PRO A 117 23.05 -3.53 -5.35
N THR A 118 23.81 -2.81 -6.17
CA THR A 118 24.69 -3.40 -7.19
C THR A 118 26.13 -3.43 -6.68
N SER A 119 27.02 -4.11 -7.41
CA SER A 119 28.47 -4.07 -7.16
C SER A 119 29.10 -2.70 -7.44
N GLN A 120 28.42 -1.82 -8.19
CA GLN A 120 28.92 -0.49 -8.52
C GLN A 120 28.69 0.47 -7.34
N THR A 121 29.59 1.45 -7.20
CA THR A 121 29.45 2.54 -6.22
C THR A 121 29.37 3.88 -6.91
N ASN A 122 28.59 4.80 -6.34
CA ASN A 122 28.53 6.18 -6.81
C ASN A 122 29.74 6.99 -6.32
N ALA A 123 29.87 8.23 -6.79
CA ALA A 123 30.96 9.15 -6.40
C ALA A 123 31.07 9.43 -4.88
N ARG A 124 30.08 9.03 -4.07
CA ARG A 124 30.09 9.15 -2.60
C ARG A 124 30.41 7.82 -1.91
N GLY A 125 30.88 6.81 -2.64
CA GLY A 125 31.22 5.48 -2.13
C GLY A 125 30.01 4.65 -1.69
N LYS A 126 28.78 5.03 -2.05
CA LYS A 126 27.58 4.25 -1.72
C LYS A 126 27.23 3.31 -2.88
N PRO A 127 26.75 2.08 -2.62
CA PRO A 127 26.26 1.19 -3.66
C PRO A 127 25.21 1.88 -4.52
N VAL A 128 25.38 1.83 -5.84
CA VAL A 128 24.32 2.17 -6.79
C VAL A 128 23.23 1.14 -6.63
N LYS A 129 21.97 1.58 -6.61
CA LYS A 129 20.84 0.68 -6.47
C LYS A 129 20.08 0.54 -7.79
N GLN A 130 19.77 -0.70 -8.16
CA GLN A 130 18.90 -1.04 -9.28
C GLN A 130 17.46 -1.17 -8.75
N PRO A 131 16.50 -0.35 -9.23
CA PRO A 131 15.10 -0.59 -8.92
C PRO A 131 14.58 -1.82 -9.67
N PHE A 132 13.78 -2.60 -8.97
CA PHE A 132 12.96 -3.68 -9.52
C PHE A 132 11.50 -3.34 -9.31
N PHE A 133 10.66 -3.68 -10.28
CA PHE A 133 9.21 -3.65 -10.12
C PHE A 133 8.71 -5.07 -9.88
N ILE A 134 7.91 -5.23 -8.84
CA ILE A 134 7.38 -6.50 -8.38
C ILE A 134 5.86 -6.48 -8.51
N ARG A 135 5.30 -7.42 -9.26
CA ARG A 135 3.87 -7.47 -9.59
C ARG A 135 3.33 -8.91 -9.70
N PRO A 136 2.00 -9.11 -9.75
CA PRO A 136 1.41 -10.42 -10.00
C PRO A 136 1.81 -10.98 -11.38
N LYS A 137 2.18 -12.27 -11.43
CA LYS A 137 2.50 -12.97 -12.70
C LYS A 137 1.32 -13.03 -13.67
N ASP A 138 0.09 -13.01 -13.15
CA ASP A 138 -1.15 -13.07 -13.92
C ASP A 138 -1.61 -11.70 -14.42
N GLY A 139 -0.87 -10.62 -14.12
CA GLY A 139 -1.26 -9.24 -14.47
C GLY A 139 -2.42 -8.68 -13.64
N GLY A 140 -2.85 -9.39 -12.59
CA GLY A 140 -3.89 -8.97 -11.67
C GLY A 140 -3.51 -7.74 -10.82
N VAL A 141 -4.38 -7.38 -9.88
CA VAL A 141 -4.13 -6.30 -8.92
C VAL A 141 -3.46 -6.86 -7.66
N LEU A 142 -2.47 -6.15 -7.12
CA LEU A 142 -2.02 -6.40 -5.76
C LEU A 142 -3.01 -5.77 -4.78
N ALA A 143 -3.44 -6.57 -3.81
CA ALA A 143 -4.19 -6.08 -2.67
C ALA A 143 -3.27 -6.05 -1.44
N MET A 144 -2.62 -4.91 -1.21
CA MET A 144 -1.74 -4.77 -0.05
C MET A 144 -2.57 -4.61 1.21
N ALA A 145 -2.29 -5.40 2.24
CA ALA A 145 -2.87 -5.25 3.57
C ALA A 145 -2.53 -3.85 4.11
N GLY A 146 -3.55 -3.07 4.45
CA GLY A 146 -3.38 -1.74 5.00
C GLY A 146 -4.27 -1.52 6.22
N LEU A 147 -3.97 -0.47 6.96
CA LEU A 147 -4.88 0.09 7.97
C LEU A 147 -5.24 1.50 7.58
N TYR A 148 -6.39 1.98 8.07
CA TYR A 148 -6.76 3.37 7.95
C TYR A 148 -7.10 4.01 9.30
N GLU A 149 -6.96 5.32 9.37
CA GLU A 149 -7.42 6.16 10.46
C GLU A 149 -8.20 7.36 9.92
N ILE A 150 -9.17 7.79 10.71
CA ILE A 150 -9.89 9.04 10.49
C ILE A 150 -9.37 10.01 11.55
N TRP A 151 -8.38 10.81 11.17
CA TRP A 151 -7.79 11.78 12.08
C TRP A 151 -8.61 13.06 12.08
N ARG A 152 -8.89 13.56 13.28
CA ARG A 152 -9.57 14.83 13.49
C ARG A 152 -8.54 15.91 13.78
N ASP A 153 -8.50 16.94 12.94
CA ASP A 153 -7.58 18.07 13.09
C ASP A 153 -7.96 18.92 14.31
N PRO A 154 -7.13 18.95 15.37
CA PRO A 154 -7.45 19.69 16.59
C PRO A 154 -7.37 21.21 16.40
N ALA A 155 -6.79 21.70 15.30
CA ALA A 155 -6.75 23.13 14.98
C ALA A 155 -8.03 23.62 14.28
N LYS A 156 -8.92 22.71 13.87
CA LYS A 156 -10.15 23.02 13.13
C LYS A 156 -11.38 22.96 14.03
N GLY A 157 -12.32 23.88 13.79
CA GLY A 157 -13.58 23.95 14.54
C GLY A 157 -14.49 22.73 14.33
N GLU A 158 -15.51 22.60 15.17
CA GLU A 158 -16.50 21.50 15.08
C GLU A 158 -17.21 21.44 13.73
N ASP A 159 -17.48 22.60 13.12
CA ASP A 159 -18.24 22.71 11.87
C ASP A 159 -17.35 22.80 10.61
N ASP A 160 -16.02 22.75 10.75
CA ASP A 160 -15.12 22.78 9.61
C ASP A 160 -15.31 21.50 8.77
N PRO A 161 -15.62 21.62 7.46
CA PRO A 161 -15.90 20.47 6.59
C PRO A 161 -14.66 19.60 6.37
N ASP A 162 -13.47 20.17 6.50
CA ASP A 162 -12.18 19.56 6.23
C ASP A 162 -11.46 19.17 7.55
N ARG A 163 -12.20 19.05 8.66
CA ARG A 163 -11.65 18.66 9.97
C ARG A 163 -11.25 17.20 10.06
N PHE A 164 -11.72 16.35 9.14
CA PHE A 164 -11.39 14.93 9.12
C PHE A 164 -10.47 14.61 7.95
N ARG A 165 -9.39 13.88 8.24
CA ARG A 165 -8.47 13.37 7.23
C ARG A 165 -8.43 11.86 7.31
N TRP A 166 -8.63 11.22 6.17
CA TRP A 166 -8.49 9.78 6.04
C TRP A 166 -7.08 9.44 5.63
N THR A 167 -6.40 8.62 6.43
CA THR A 167 -4.99 8.29 6.23
C THR A 167 -4.79 6.79 6.31
N CYS A 168 -3.77 6.25 5.63
CA CYS A 168 -3.49 4.83 5.62
C CYS A 168 -2.02 4.48 5.85
N THR A 169 -1.77 3.22 6.18
CA THR A 169 -0.45 2.61 6.25
C THR A 169 -0.47 1.25 5.57
N VAL A 170 0.66 0.80 5.02
CA VAL A 170 0.81 -0.52 4.42
C VAL A 170 1.44 -1.46 5.45
N LEU A 171 0.82 -2.62 5.69
CA LEU A 171 1.46 -3.67 6.48
C LEU A 171 2.60 -4.29 5.69
N THR A 172 3.66 -4.65 6.40
CA THR A 172 4.83 -5.32 5.84
C THR A 172 5.09 -6.62 6.59
N THR A 173 5.68 -7.57 5.89
CA THR A 173 6.19 -8.86 6.38
C THR A 173 7.67 -8.99 6.04
N GLU A 174 8.36 -9.96 6.63
CA GLU A 174 9.67 -10.41 6.14
C GLU A 174 9.55 -10.87 4.68
N ALA A 175 10.57 -10.58 3.87
CA ALA A 175 10.59 -11.02 2.48
C ALA A 175 11.41 -12.32 2.38
N GLU A 176 10.84 -13.32 1.72
CA GLU A 176 11.58 -14.44 1.15
C GLU A 176 11.52 -14.26 -0.37
N ASP A 177 12.65 -14.01 -1.03
CA ASP A 177 12.69 -13.93 -2.49
C ASP A 177 13.28 -15.21 -3.10
N GLU A 178 12.85 -15.55 -4.31
CA GLU A 178 13.35 -16.71 -5.06
C GLU A 178 14.81 -16.54 -5.51
N LEU A 179 15.37 -15.33 -5.37
CA LEU A 179 16.71 -14.94 -5.81
C LEU A 179 17.76 -15.00 -4.69
N GLY A 180 17.36 -15.33 -3.45
CA GLY A 180 18.26 -15.37 -2.29
C GLY A 180 18.80 -13.99 -1.87
N HIS A 181 18.22 -12.91 -2.39
CA HIS A 181 18.57 -11.54 -2.05
C HIS A 181 17.62 -11.01 -0.98
N ILE A 182 18.09 -11.07 0.26
CA ILE A 182 17.36 -10.55 1.41
C ILE A 182 17.07 -9.06 1.22
N HIS A 183 15.81 -8.73 0.93
CA HIS A 183 15.23 -7.46 1.38
C HIS A 183 14.68 -7.69 2.77
N ASP A 184 14.91 -6.75 3.69
CA ASP A 184 14.44 -6.95 5.07
C ASP A 184 12.91 -7.08 5.14
N ARG A 185 12.15 -6.46 4.22
CA ARG A 185 10.68 -6.37 4.27
C ARG A 185 10.01 -6.18 2.91
N MET A 186 8.89 -6.86 2.70
CA MET A 186 7.95 -6.66 1.59
C MET A 186 6.56 -6.24 2.12
N PRO A 187 5.67 -5.65 1.30
CA PRO A 187 4.30 -5.41 1.71
C PRO A 187 3.56 -6.75 1.91
N LEU A 188 2.70 -6.80 2.91
CA LEU A 188 1.87 -7.98 3.19
C LEU A 188 0.73 -8.02 2.18
N MET A 189 0.69 -9.05 1.33
CA MET A 189 -0.39 -9.23 0.36
C MET A 189 -1.57 -9.97 0.98
N VAL A 190 -2.79 -9.57 0.64
CA VAL A 190 -4.02 -10.31 0.98
C VAL A 190 -4.54 -11.00 -0.27
N GLU A 191 -4.61 -12.32 -0.25
CA GLU A 191 -5.17 -13.12 -1.34
C GLU A 191 -6.67 -12.86 -1.50
N ARG A 192 -7.18 -12.97 -2.73
CA ARG A 192 -8.56 -12.62 -3.09
C ARG A 192 -9.57 -13.33 -2.19
N GLU A 193 -9.33 -14.61 -1.92
CA GLU A 193 -10.16 -15.49 -1.11
C GLU A 193 -10.26 -15.02 0.36
N ARG A 194 -9.33 -14.16 0.79
CA ARG A 194 -9.23 -13.64 2.16
C ARG A 194 -9.64 -12.17 2.29
N TRP A 195 -10.02 -11.50 1.20
CA TRP A 195 -10.41 -10.08 1.25
C TRP A 195 -11.58 -9.82 2.19
N HIS A 196 -12.60 -10.69 2.17
CA HIS A 196 -13.74 -10.58 3.07
C HIS A 196 -13.30 -10.68 4.55
N GLU A 197 -12.56 -11.73 4.91
CA GLU A 197 -12.05 -11.93 6.28
C GLU A 197 -11.16 -10.76 6.73
N TRP A 198 -10.31 -10.27 5.82
CA TRP A 198 -9.44 -9.13 6.08
C TRP A 198 -10.21 -7.83 6.28
N LEU A 199 -11.30 -7.57 5.55
CA LEU A 199 -12.03 -6.31 5.64
C LEU A 199 -13.07 -6.29 6.76
N ASP A 200 -13.56 -7.46 7.20
CA ASP A 200 -14.66 -7.61 8.16
C ASP A 200 -14.42 -6.86 9.49
N PRO A 201 -15.14 -5.75 9.77
CA PRO A 201 -14.94 -4.97 10.99
C PRO A 201 -15.46 -5.68 12.26
N THR A 202 -16.15 -6.82 12.13
CA THR A 202 -16.75 -7.59 13.24
C THR A 202 -15.81 -8.62 13.86
N THR A 203 -14.61 -8.79 13.28
CA THR A 203 -13.53 -9.65 13.79
C THR A 203 -12.38 -8.80 14.38
N PRO A 204 -12.56 -8.22 15.59
CA PRO A 204 -11.63 -7.24 16.11
C PRO A 204 -10.28 -7.84 16.51
N GLY A 205 -9.24 -7.44 15.79
CA GLY A 205 -7.85 -7.66 16.18
C GLY A 205 -7.38 -9.11 16.03
N ASP A 206 -8.04 -9.87 15.15
CA ASP A 206 -7.69 -11.26 14.91
C ASP A 206 -6.31 -11.37 14.24
N THR A 207 -5.30 -11.81 14.99
CA THR A 207 -3.93 -11.97 14.51
C THR A 207 -3.79 -13.13 13.51
N ARG A 208 -4.77 -14.04 13.42
CA ARG A 208 -4.82 -15.10 12.39
C ARG A 208 -4.94 -14.52 10.98
N LEU A 209 -5.32 -13.25 10.86
CA LEU A 209 -5.36 -12.53 9.59
C LEU A 209 -3.96 -12.27 9.01
N LEU A 210 -2.93 -12.21 9.86
CA LEU A 210 -1.56 -11.86 9.53
C LEU A 210 -0.81 -13.07 8.96
N VAL A 211 -1.21 -13.48 7.75
CA VAL A 211 -0.59 -14.60 7.01
C VAL A 211 0.10 -14.05 5.78
N PRO A 212 1.42 -14.24 5.62
CA PRO A 212 2.12 -13.93 4.38
C PRO A 212 1.52 -14.71 3.20
N ALA A 213 1.40 -14.07 2.04
CA ALA A 213 0.93 -14.75 0.84
C ALA A 213 1.89 -15.87 0.41
N ALA A 214 1.36 -16.89 -0.29
CA ALA A 214 2.18 -17.98 -0.76
C ALA A 214 3.26 -17.50 -1.76
N PRO A 215 4.50 -18.03 -1.69
CA PRO A 215 5.54 -17.68 -2.64
C PRO A 215 5.17 -18.08 -4.08
N GLY A 216 5.83 -17.47 -5.06
CA GLY A 216 5.71 -17.85 -6.47
C GLY A 216 4.61 -17.17 -7.28
N ARG A 217 3.77 -16.33 -6.68
CA ARG A 217 2.72 -15.55 -7.39
C ARG A 217 3.21 -14.23 -7.99
N LEU A 218 4.36 -13.74 -7.52
CA LEU A 218 4.93 -12.47 -7.94
C LEU A 218 6.09 -12.70 -8.90
N GLU A 219 6.22 -11.85 -9.89
CA GLU A 219 7.43 -11.68 -10.69
C GLU A 219 8.12 -10.38 -10.33
N ALA A 220 9.45 -10.35 -10.49
CA ALA A 220 10.28 -9.18 -10.29
C ALA A 220 11.20 -9.00 -11.50
N TYR A 221 11.28 -7.77 -12.01
CA TYR A 221 12.19 -7.42 -13.10
C TYR A 221 12.77 -6.02 -12.91
N ALA A 222 13.97 -5.81 -13.44
CA ALA A 222 14.68 -4.55 -13.34
C ALA A 222 13.98 -3.48 -14.20
N VAL A 223 13.89 -2.25 -13.68
CA VAL A 223 13.26 -1.09 -14.35
C VAL A 223 14.22 0.11 -14.41
N PRO A 224 13.94 1.16 -15.20
CA PRO A 224 14.80 2.34 -15.26
C PRO A 224 15.03 3.01 -13.90
N THR A 225 16.25 3.49 -13.65
CA THR A 225 16.58 4.25 -12.43
C THR A 225 15.80 5.55 -12.27
N LEU A 226 15.14 6.00 -13.34
CA LEU A 226 14.27 7.18 -13.41
C LEU A 226 13.21 7.19 -12.28
N VAL A 227 12.68 6.04 -11.88
CA VAL A 227 11.67 5.92 -10.81
C VAL A 227 12.18 6.43 -9.45
N SER A 228 13.51 6.43 -9.23
CA SER A 228 14.12 6.91 -7.99
C SER A 228 13.81 8.38 -7.70
N ASN A 229 13.56 9.19 -8.74
CA ASN A 229 13.08 10.56 -8.60
C ASN A 229 11.55 10.59 -8.64
N VAL A 230 10.94 10.94 -7.50
CA VAL A 230 9.48 11.00 -7.27
C VAL A 230 8.70 11.92 -8.21
N ARG A 231 9.40 12.81 -8.93
CA ARG A 231 8.77 13.73 -9.90
C ARG A 231 8.45 13.07 -11.23
N ASN A 232 9.07 11.93 -11.52
CA ASN A 232 8.79 11.16 -12.73
C ASN A 232 7.56 10.29 -12.50
N ASN A 233 6.64 10.25 -13.46
CA ASN A 233 5.38 9.53 -13.32
C ASN A 233 4.85 8.95 -14.64
N GLY A 234 5.73 8.59 -15.56
CA GLY A 234 5.33 8.01 -16.84
C GLY A 234 5.17 6.48 -16.78
N PRO A 235 4.39 5.87 -17.69
CA PRO A 235 4.22 4.42 -17.75
C PRO A 235 5.54 3.67 -17.99
N GLU A 236 6.53 4.32 -18.61
CA GLU A 236 7.87 3.74 -18.82
C GLU A 236 8.61 3.37 -17.52
N LEU A 237 8.15 3.85 -16.36
CA LEU A 237 8.74 3.52 -15.06
C LEU A 237 8.49 2.09 -14.61
N VAL A 238 7.45 1.44 -15.13
CA VAL A 238 7.11 0.04 -14.84
C VAL A 238 7.47 -0.91 -15.98
N GLU A 239 8.06 -0.41 -17.05
CA GLU A 239 8.49 -1.24 -18.17
C GLU A 239 9.83 -1.92 -17.85
N PRO A 240 9.99 -3.21 -18.18
CA PRO A 240 11.25 -3.92 -17.97
C PRO A 240 12.38 -3.26 -18.75
N LEU A 241 13.57 -3.23 -18.14
CA LEU A 241 14.78 -2.89 -18.88
C LEU A 241 14.98 -3.89 -20.02
N PRO A 242 15.52 -3.45 -21.17
CA PRO A 242 15.95 -4.35 -22.22
C PRO A 242 16.90 -5.40 -21.63
N VAL A 243 16.74 -6.66 -22.01
CA VAL A 243 17.71 -7.70 -21.67
C VAL A 243 19.05 -7.25 -22.26
N SER A 244 20.03 -6.95 -21.41
CA SER A 244 21.37 -6.67 -21.86
C SER A 244 21.98 -7.99 -22.37
N ASP A 245 22.36 -8.05 -23.65
CA ASP A 245 23.09 -9.17 -24.27
C ASP A 245 24.51 -9.40 -23.67
N GLU A 246 24.84 -8.73 -22.56
CA GLU A 246 26.12 -8.90 -21.85
C GLU A 246 26.04 -10.11 -20.90
N GLY A 247 26.03 -11.30 -21.50
CA GLY A 247 26.07 -12.56 -20.75
C GLY A 247 26.25 -13.83 -21.58
N GLN A 248 26.20 -13.75 -22.92
CA GLN A 248 26.69 -14.84 -23.78
C GLN A 248 28.11 -14.52 -24.22
N THR A 249 29.07 -14.85 -23.35
CA THR A 249 30.44 -15.10 -23.81
C THR A 249 30.47 -16.52 -24.39
N PRO A 250 31.03 -16.73 -25.60
CA PRO A 250 31.00 -18.01 -26.33
C PRO A 250 31.77 -19.14 -25.63
#